data_AF-A0A7J6VCJ4-F1
#
_entry.id   AF-A0A7J6VCJ4-F1
#
_cell.length_a   1.000
_cell.length_b   1.000
_cell.length_c   1.000
_cell.angle_alpha   90.00
_cell.angle_beta   90.00
_cell.angle_gamma   90.00
#
_symmetry.space_group_name_H-M   'P 1'
#
loop_
_entity.id
_entity.type
_entity.pdbx_description
1 polymer ?
#
loop_
_entity_poly.entity_id
_entity_poly.type
_entity_poly.pdbx_seq_one_letter_code
_entity_poly.pdbx_strand_id
1 'polypeptide(L)'
;MENKESLIGEETVPLLQLEGDEKDSVNQDLVTRVWIESKKLWHIVGPSIFSRVASYSMFVITQAFAGHLGDLELASISIAFTVVVGFNFGLLLGMASALETLCGQAYGAKKYSMLGIYMQRSWIVLFMCAVLLLPLYIFATPILKLLGQPDDVAEQSGLVAIWMIPLHFSFVFQFPLQRFLQSQLKTGVIAWVSLVALIVHVFISWFFVYRLQFGLISTAVTIVFSWWILVWGMLAYSVCGGCPLTWSGLSTQAFSGLWEFFKLSAASGVMLWYVLTFLSIASLFLKCVDLSIQLMENAHLV
;
A
#
# COMPACT_ATOMS: atom_id res chain seq x y z
N MET A 1 22.01 71.22 58.88
CA MET A 1 22.49 71.31 57.49
C MET A 1 22.99 69.94 57.10
N GLU A 2 22.60 69.26 56.04
CA GLU A 2 21.52 69.38 55.06
C GLU A 2 21.59 68.04 54.29
N ASN A 3 20.42 67.47 54.06
CA ASN A 3 20.03 66.42 53.11
C ASN A 3 21.10 65.75 52.19
N LYS A 4 21.08 64.41 52.14
CA LYS A 4 21.28 63.66 50.89
C LYS A 4 20.62 62.27 50.97
N GLU A 5 19.51 62.14 50.27
CA GLU A 5 18.87 60.88 49.90
C GLU A 5 19.83 60.01 49.08
N SER A 6 19.81 58.69 49.30
CA SER A 6 20.17 57.72 48.26
C SER A 6 19.14 56.61 48.26
N LEU A 7 18.29 56.67 47.24
CA LEU A 7 17.32 55.68 46.82
C LEU A 7 17.94 54.28 46.73
N ILE A 8 17.39 53.33 47.48
CA ILE A 8 17.40 51.93 47.07
C ILE A 8 16.03 51.72 46.42
N GLY A 9 15.98 51.94 45.11
CA GLY A 9 14.84 51.53 44.31
C GLY A 9 14.80 50.00 44.30
N GLU A 10 13.74 49.42 44.84
CA GLU A 10 13.33 48.08 44.44
C GLU A 10 12.98 48.15 42.95
N GLU A 11 13.94 47.81 42.11
CA GLU A 11 13.71 47.53 40.70
C GLU A 11 12.90 46.22 40.64
N THR A 12 11.58 46.36 40.78
CA THR A 12 10.62 45.29 40.55
C THR A 12 10.61 45.00 39.05
N VAL A 13 11.58 44.19 38.60
CA VAL A 13 11.55 43.63 37.24
C VAL A 13 10.19 42.94 37.08
N PRO A 14 9.36 43.34 36.10
CA PRO A 14 8.03 42.77 35.96
C PRO A 14 8.16 41.27 35.65
N LEU A 15 7.81 40.43 36.62
CA LEU A 15 7.85 38.96 36.52
C LEU A 15 7.06 38.45 35.28
N LEU A 16 6.08 39.24 34.83
CA LEU A 16 5.27 39.01 33.62
C LEU A 16 6.05 39.15 32.29
N GLN A 17 7.10 39.98 32.22
CA GLN A 17 7.90 40.12 31.00
C GLN A 17 8.85 38.94 30.80
N LEU A 18 9.39 38.37 31.89
CA LEU A 18 10.22 37.17 31.84
C LEU A 18 9.42 35.93 31.44
N GLU A 19 8.18 35.77 31.94
CA GLU A 19 7.28 34.69 31.51
C GLU A 19 6.84 34.80 30.04
N GLY A 20 6.69 36.02 29.52
CA GLY A 20 6.36 36.27 28.11
C GLY A 20 7.52 35.92 27.18
N ASP A 21 8.73 36.39 27.49
CA ASP A 21 9.93 36.12 26.70
C ASP A 21 10.37 34.64 26.79
N GLU A 22 10.23 33.99 27.94
CA GLU A 22 10.46 32.54 28.06
C GLU A 22 9.42 31.73 27.29
N LYS A 23 8.12 32.08 27.36
CA LYS A 23 7.10 31.36 26.58
C LYS A 23 7.26 31.57 25.08
N ASP A 24 7.60 32.78 24.64
CA ASP A 24 7.78 33.08 23.22
C ASP A 24 9.07 32.47 22.66
N SER A 25 10.17 32.50 23.42
CA SER A 25 11.42 31.83 23.03
C SER A 25 11.29 30.30 23.03
N VAL A 26 10.59 29.71 24.01
CA VAL A 26 10.28 28.27 24.04
C VAL A 26 9.33 27.90 22.90
N ASN A 27 8.31 28.70 22.61
CA ASN A 27 7.42 28.46 21.47
C ASN A 27 8.16 28.55 20.14
N GLN A 28 9.07 29.51 19.98
CA GLN A 28 9.88 29.66 18.77
C GLN A 28 10.87 28.50 18.59
N ASP A 29 11.48 28.01 19.68
CA ASP A 29 12.31 26.80 19.68
C ASP A 29 11.50 25.55 19.33
N LEU A 30 10.30 25.39 19.91
CA LEU A 30 9.40 24.28 19.60
C LEU A 30 8.95 24.30 18.13
N VAL A 31 8.52 25.45 17.60
CA VAL A 31 8.12 25.59 16.19
C VAL A 31 9.28 25.26 15.26
N THR A 32 10.48 25.75 15.57
CA THR A 32 11.69 25.46 14.78
C THR A 32 12.01 23.97 14.81
N ARG A 33 11.92 23.34 15.98
CA ARG A 33 12.16 21.90 16.14
C ARG A 33 11.12 21.06 15.41
N VAL A 34 9.83 21.40 15.52
CA VAL A 34 8.73 20.75 14.79
C VAL A 34 8.92 20.89 13.28
N TRP A 35 9.34 22.06 12.80
CA TRP A 35 9.61 22.29 11.38
C TRP A 35 10.76 21.44 10.87
N ILE A 36 11.87 21.37 11.62
CA ILE A 36 13.03 20.54 11.27
C ILE A 36 12.63 19.05 11.21
N GLU A 37 11.90 18.56 12.21
CA GLU A 37 11.46 17.15 12.23
C GLU A 37 10.43 16.86 11.13
N SER A 38 9.52 17.80 10.86
CA SER A 38 8.56 17.69 9.76
C SER A 38 9.25 17.63 8.39
N LYS A 39 10.30 18.43 8.18
CA LYS A 39 11.09 18.40 6.95
C LYS A 39 11.81 17.06 6.76
N LYS A 40 12.36 16.48 7.83
CA LYS A 40 12.96 15.13 7.80
C LYS A 40 11.90 14.07 7.49
N LEU A 41 10.74 14.16 8.13
CA LEU A 41 9.64 13.22 7.90
C LEU A 41 9.14 13.25 6.45
N TRP A 42 8.99 14.45 5.88
CA TRP A 42 8.58 14.61 4.48
C TRP A 42 9.53 13.97 3.47
N HIS A 43 10.83 13.92 3.77
CA HIS A 43 11.79 13.23 2.93
C HIS A 43 11.52 11.72 2.82
N ILE A 44 10.88 11.13 3.83
CA ILE A 44 10.56 9.70 3.90
C ILE A 44 9.13 9.46 3.41
N VAL A 45 8.18 10.27 3.89
CA VAL A 45 6.75 10.14 3.66
C VAL A 45 6.38 10.55 2.23
N GLY A 46 6.95 11.62 1.69
CA GLY A 46 6.65 12.11 0.34
C GLY A 46 6.84 11.03 -0.74
N PRO A 47 8.05 10.41 -0.85
CA PRO A 47 8.27 9.31 -1.78
C PRO A 47 7.38 8.09 -1.52
N SER A 48 7.07 7.80 -0.25
CA SER A 48 6.18 6.68 0.11
C SER A 48 4.76 6.93 -0.37
N ILE A 49 4.19 8.12 -0.14
CA ILE A 49 2.88 8.52 -0.65
C ILE A 49 2.86 8.42 -2.18
N PHE A 50 3.86 9.01 -2.84
CA PHE A 50 3.97 8.94 -4.30
C PHE A 50 3.97 7.49 -4.80
N SER A 51 4.78 6.62 -4.20
CA SER A 51 4.84 5.20 -4.61
C SER A 51 3.49 4.49 -4.47
N ARG A 52 2.72 4.83 -3.43
CA ARG A 52 1.37 4.28 -3.22
C ARG A 52 0.39 4.80 -4.25
N VAL A 53 0.37 6.11 -4.48
CA VAL A 53 -0.46 6.72 -5.53
C VAL A 53 -0.14 6.10 -6.87
N ALA A 54 1.13 6.06 -7.27
CA ALA A 54 1.56 5.47 -8.54
C ALA A 54 1.14 3.99 -8.68
N SER A 55 1.31 3.19 -7.63
CA SER A 55 0.95 1.77 -7.68
C SER A 55 -0.57 1.55 -7.75
N TYR A 56 -1.36 2.34 -7.01
CA TYR A 56 -2.83 2.29 -7.09
C TYR A 56 -3.36 2.85 -8.41
N SER A 57 -2.72 3.87 -8.98
CA SER A 57 -3.09 4.40 -10.29
C SER A 57 -3.05 3.34 -11.38
N MET A 58 -2.18 2.33 -11.31
CA MET A 58 -2.18 1.23 -12.27
C MET A 58 -3.50 0.44 -12.26
N PHE A 59 -4.11 0.20 -11.10
CA PHE A 59 -5.43 -0.42 -11.02
C PHE A 59 -6.52 0.47 -11.64
N VAL A 60 -6.49 1.77 -11.35
CA VAL A 60 -7.45 2.75 -11.91
C VAL A 60 -7.32 2.83 -13.44
N ILE A 61 -6.10 2.88 -13.95
CA ILE A 61 -5.80 2.90 -15.38
C ILE A 61 -6.29 1.61 -16.04
N THR A 62 -6.05 0.46 -15.42
CA THR A 62 -6.54 -0.84 -15.92
C THR A 62 -8.07 -0.84 -16.04
N GLN A 63 -8.79 -0.32 -15.05
CA GLN A 63 -10.24 -0.15 -15.12
C GLN A 63 -10.67 0.80 -16.24
N ALA A 64 -10.00 1.95 -16.39
CA ALA A 64 -10.31 2.91 -17.45
C ALA A 64 -10.15 2.28 -18.85
N PHE A 65 -9.08 1.52 -19.08
CA PHE A 65 -8.91 0.79 -20.33
C PHE A 65 -9.94 -0.32 -20.54
N ALA A 66 -10.38 -1.00 -19.47
CA ALA A 66 -11.50 -1.94 -19.54
C ALA A 66 -12.80 -1.26 -19.97
N GLY A 67 -13.09 -0.06 -19.45
CA GLY A 67 -14.25 0.76 -19.85
C GLY A 67 -14.24 1.18 -21.32
N HIS A 68 -13.07 1.28 -21.95
CA HIS A 68 -12.98 1.50 -23.39
C HIS A 68 -13.29 0.25 -24.22
N LEU A 69 -13.21 -0.95 -23.65
CA LEU A 69 -13.61 -2.19 -24.32
C LEU A 69 -15.12 -2.39 -24.26
N GLY A 70 -15.73 -2.06 -23.13
CA GLY A 70 -17.17 -2.15 -22.93
C GLY A 70 -17.57 -2.13 -21.46
N ASP A 71 -18.88 -1.98 -21.23
CA ASP A 71 -19.45 -1.93 -19.87
C ASP A 71 -19.29 -3.27 -19.15
N LEU A 72 -19.40 -4.39 -19.87
CA LEU A 72 -19.26 -5.73 -19.31
C LEU A 72 -17.82 -6.00 -18.89
N GLU A 73 -16.84 -5.62 -19.69
CA GLU A 73 -15.41 -5.74 -19.38
C GLU A 73 -15.03 -4.89 -18.17
N LEU A 74 -15.52 -3.65 -18.11
CA LEU A 74 -15.33 -2.76 -16.97
C LEU A 74 -15.93 -3.35 -15.69
N ALA A 75 -17.18 -3.81 -15.75
CA ALA A 75 -17.85 -4.45 -14.62
C ALA A 75 -17.04 -5.67 -14.15
N SER A 76 -16.59 -6.49 -15.09
CA SER A 76 -15.84 -7.72 -14.79
C SER A 76 -14.48 -7.45 -14.14
N ILE A 77 -13.68 -6.52 -14.68
CA ILE A 77 -12.41 -6.10 -14.04
C ILE A 77 -12.68 -5.49 -12.66
N SER A 78 -13.71 -4.67 -12.53
CA SER A 78 -14.07 -4.00 -11.27
C SER A 78 -14.48 -4.99 -10.19
N ILE A 79 -15.32 -5.97 -10.50
CA ILE A 79 -15.75 -7.02 -9.58
C ILE A 79 -14.56 -7.92 -9.22
N ALA A 80 -13.76 -8.35 -10.20
CA ALA A 80 -12.55 -9.13 -9.93
C ALA A 80 -11.57 -8.37 -9.01
N PHE A 81 -11.35 -7.07 -9.23
CA PHE A 81 -10.49 -6.24 -8.39
C PHE A 81 -11.02 -6.03 -6.98
N THR A 82 -12.31 -5.73 -6.83
CA THR A 82 -12.89 -5.41 -5.52
C THR A 82 -13.15 -6.65 -4.67
N VAL A 83 -13.74 -7.70 -5.25
CA VAL A 83 -14.15 -8.90 -4.53
C VAL A 83 -13.01 -9.90 -4.40
N VAL A 84 -12.36 -10.26 -5.52
CA VAL A 84 -11.36 -11.34 -5.52
C VAL A 84 -9.99 -10.80 -5.11
N VAL A 85 -9.44 -9.83 -5.85
CA VAL A 85 -8.12 -9.28 -5.58
C VAL A 85 -8.12 -8.48 -4.28
N GLY A 86 -9.13 -7.66 -4.03
CA GLY A 86 -9.22 -6.78 -2.86
C GLY A 86 -9.20 -7.55 -1.53
N PHE A 87 -9.95 -8.64 -1.45
CA PHE A 87 -9.94 -9.55 -0.30
C PHE A 87 -8.54 -10.08 -0.01
N ASN A 88 -7.89 -10.63 -1.03
CA ASN A 88 -6.55 -11.21 -0.94
C ASN A 88 -5.48 -10.17 -0.62
N PHE A 89 -5.56 -9.03 -1.30
CA PHE A 89 -4.66 -7.89 -1.15
C PHE A 89 -4.64 -7.41 0.30
N GLY A 90 -5.82 -7.24 0.92
CA GLY A 90 -5.91 -6.74 2.29
C GLY A 90 -5.27 -7.68 3.31
N LEU A 91 -5.54 -8.97 3.20
CA LEU A 91 -4.96 -9.98 4.08
C LEU A 91 -3.44 -10.06 3.94
N LEU A 92 -2.93 -10.20 2.71
CA LEU A 92 -1.48 -10.28 2.46
C LEU A 92 -0.75 -8.98 2.83
N LEU A 93 -1.33 -7.81 2.54
CA LEU A 93 -0.76 -6.51 2.90
C LEU A 93 -0.68 -6.35 4.43
N GLY A 94 -1.72 -6.80 5.15
CA GLY A 94 -1.76 -6.79 6.60
C GLY A 94 -0.75 -7.77 7.21
N MET A 95 -0.62 -8.98 6.67
CA MET A 95 0.38 -9.93 7.13
C MET A 95 1.81 -9.40 6.94
N ALA A 96 2.09 -8.77 5.81
CA ALA A 96 3.38 -8.14 5.60
C ALA A 96 3.60 -6.90 6.49
N SER A 97 2.58 -6.30 7.15
CA SER A 97 2.79 -5.12 8.01
C SER A 97 3.53 -5.45 9.30
N ALA A 98 3.41 -6.69 9.78
CA ALA A 98 4.24 -7.20 10.87
C ALA A 98 5.74 -7.11 10.54
N LEU A 99 6.13 -7.27 9.26
CA LEU A 99 7.50 -7.11 8.83
C LEU A 99 7.99 -5.67 9.01
N GLU A 100 7.13 -4.67 8.79
CA GLU A 100 7.49 -3.25 8.93
C GLU A 100 7.95 -2.95 10.35
N THR A 101 7.20 -3.42 11.35
CA THR A 101 7.54 -3.29 12.76
C THR A 101 8.84 -4.02 13.10
N LEU A 102 8.98 -5.27 12.67
CA LEU A 102 10.18 -6.09 12.95
C LEU A 102 11.44 -5.49 12.31
N CYS A 103 11.35 -5.06 11.05
CA CYS A 103 12.44 -4.39 10.35
C CYS A 103 12.76 -3.02 10.98
N GLY A 104 11.75 -2.22 11.34
CA GLY A 104 11.95 -0.93 12.00
C GLY A 104 12.67 -1.08 13.35
N GLN A 105 12.25 -2.05 14.17
CA GLN A 105 12.91 -2.37 15.43
C GLN A 105 14.35 -2.86 15.23
N ALA A 106 14.57 -3.79 14.30
CA ALA A 106 15.91 -4.31 14.01
C ALA A 106 16.83 -3.23 13.44
N TYR A 107 16.32 -2.35 12.58
CA TYR A 107 17.07 -1.23 11.99
C TYR A 107 17.47 -0.22 13.07
N GLY A 108 16.54 0.16 13.96
CA GLY A 108 16.82 1.02 15.11
C GLY A 108 17.84 0.41 16.09
N ALA A 109 17.77 -0.91 16.30
CA ALA A 109 18.73 -1.66 17.11
C ALA A 109 20.07 -1.97 16.38
N LYS A 110 20.29 -1.43 15.18
CA LYS A 110 21.47 -1.65 14.32
C LYS A 110 21.73 -3.12 13.96
N LYS A 111 20.70 -3.98 14.02
CA LYS A 111 20.75 -5.39 13.61
C LYS A 111 20.44 -5.55 12.11
N TYR A 112 21.24 -4.89 11.27
CA TYR A 112 20.95 -4.74 9.84
C TYR A 112 20.80 -6.07 9.09
N SER A 113 21.63 -7.07 9.39
CA SER A 113 21.59 -8.40 8.75
C SER A 113 20.24 -9.12 8.95
N MET A 114 19.51 -8.82 10.02
CA MET A 114 18.22 -9.46 10.30
C MET A 114 17.11 -8.99 9.35
N LEU A 115 17.23 -7.82 8.73
CA LEU A 115 16.19 -7.28 7.85
C LEU A 115 15.96 -8.21 6.65
N GLY A 116 17.03 -8.68 6.00
CA GLY A 116 16.93 -9.61 4.88
C GLY A 116 16.35 -10.97 5.29
N ILE A 117 16.70 -11.44 6.49
CA ILE A 117 16.15 -12.70 7.05
C ILE A 117 14.65 -12.56 7.31
N TYR A 118 14.20 -11.45 7.90
CA TYR A 118 12.77 -11.21 8.13
C TYR A 118 12.00 -11.07 6.81
N MET A 119 12.58 -10.42 5.80
CA MET A 119 11.96 -10.34 4.48
C MET A 119 11.78 -11.73 3.86
N GLN A 120 12.81 -12.58 3.89
CA GLN A 120 12.73 -13.96 3.37
C GLN A 120 11.71 -14.81 4.15
N ARG A 121 11.69 -14.68 5.48
CA ARG A 121 10.68 -15.33 6.33
C ARG A 121 9.27 -14.90 5.94
N SER A 122 9.09 -13.59 5.70
CA SER A 122 7.81 -13.04 5.24
C SER A 122 7.41 -13.59 3.88
N TRP A 123 8.33 -13.73 2.92
CA TRP A 123 8.04 -14.38 1.63
C TRP A 123 7.53 -15.80 1.81
N ILE A 124 8.17 -16.61 2.67
CA ILE A 124 7.75 -18.00 2.91
C ILE A 124 6.33 -18.04 3.49
N VAL A 125 6.06 -17.23 4.52
CA VAL A 125 4.75 -17.20 5.19
C VAL A 125 3.65 -16.67 4.26
N LEU A 126 3.91 -15.57 3.53
CA LEU A 126 2.95 -15.02 2.58
C LEU A 126 2.73 -15.96 1.40
N PHE A 127 3.75 -16.69 0.94
CA PHE A 127 3.58 -17.67 -0.14
C PHE A 127 2.63 -18.80 0.29
N MET A 128 2.83 -19.36 1.49
CA MET A 128 1.92 -20.37 2.03
C MET A 128 0.48 -19.84 2.14
N CYS A 129 0.31 -18.61 2.64
CA CYS A 129 -1.00 -17.97 2.72
C CYS A 129 -1.61 -17.73 1.33
N ALA A 130 -0.82 -17.24 0.37
CA ALA A 130 -1.26 -17.01 -1.00
C ALA A 130 -1.76 -18.29 -1.68
N VAL A 131 -1.07 -19.43 -1.46
CA VAL A 131 -1.50 -20.75 -1.94
C VAL A 131 -2.84 -21.15 -1.33
N LEU A 132 -3.03 -20.97 -0.01
CA LEU A 132 -4.29 -21.29 0.66
C LEU A 132 -5.48 -20.46 0.15
N LEU A 133 -5.21 -19.27 -0.38
CA LEU A 133 -6.23 -18.37 -0.91
C LEU A 133 -6.54 -18.58 -2.41
N LEU A 134 -5.77 -19.42 -3.12
CA LEU A 134 -6.01 -19.72 -4.54
C LEU A 134 -7.43 -20.19 -4.88
N PRO A 135 -8.14 -20.97 -4.03
CA PRO A 135 -9.52 -21.34 -4.30
C PRO A 135 -10.43 -20.14 -4.58
N LEU A 136 -10.17 -18.96 -4.01
CA LEU A 136 -10.95 -17.74 -4.27
C LEU A 136 -10.82 -17.27 -5.74
N TYR A 137 -9.68 -17.50 -6.37
CA TYR A 137 -9.47 -17.18 -7.79
C TYR A 137 -10.03 -18.27 -8.69
N ILE A 138 -9.76 -19.54 -8.36
CA ILE A 138 -10.18 -20.69 -9.18
C ILE A 138 -11.70 -20.83 -9.22
N PHE A 139 -12.37 -20.61 -8.08
CA PHE A 139 -13.82 -20.69 -7.94
C PHE A 139 -14.50 -19.32 -7.95
N ALA A 140 -13.87 -18.31 -8.53
CA ALA A 140 -14.41 -16.95 -8.58
C ALA A 140 -15.81 -16.90 -9.22
N THR A 141 -16.02 -17.54 -10.38
CA THR A 141 -17.34 -17.57 -11.04
C THR A 141 -18.46 -18.09 -10.14
N PRO A 142 -18.41 -19.32 -9.59
CA PRO A 142 -19.50 -19.80 -8.73
C PRO A 142 -19.66 -18.99 -7.44
N ILE A 143 -18.57 -18.45 -6.88
CA ILE A 143 -18.64 -17.54 -5.72
C ILE A 143 -19.42 -16.27 -6.09
N LEU A 144 -19.13 -15.66 -7.25
CA LEU A 144 -19.79 -14.43 -7.70
C LEU A 144 -21.25 -14.66 -8.06
N LYS A 145 -21.59 -15.80 -8.68
CA LYS A 145 -22.98 -16.21 -8.91
C LYS A 145 -23.74 -16.38 -7.58
N LEU A 146 -23.10 -16.98 -6.57
CA LEU A 146 -23.68 -17.12 -5.23
C LEU A 146 -23.90 -15.76 -4.53
N LEU A 147 -23.03 -14.78 -4.80
CA LEU A 147 -23.17 -13.40 -4.33
C LEU A 147 -24.21 -12.58 -5.14
N GLY A 148 -24.91 -13.20 -6.08
CA GLY A 148 -25.99 -12.58 -6.85
C GLY A 148 -25.53 -11.72 -8.02
N GLN A 149 -24.28 -11.88 -8.50
CA GLN A 149 -23.86 -11.21 -9.73
C GLN A 149 -24.55 -11.82 -10.96
N PRO A 150 -24.86 -11.01 -12.00
CA PRO A 150 -25.33 -11.51 -13.29
C PRO A 150 -24.39 -12.56 -13.88
N ASP A 151 -24.95 -13.54 -14.60
CA ASP A 151 -24.20 -14.69 -15.10
C ASP A 151 -23.02 -14.31 -16.00
N ASP A 152 -23.24 -13.36 -16.91
CA ASP A 152 -22.23 -12.83 -17.84
C ASP A 152 -21.08 -12.11 -17.11
N VAL A 153 -21.40 -11.26 -16.12
CA VAL A 153 -20.42 -10.58 -15.27
C VAL A 153 -19.64 -11.60 -14.43
N ALA A 154 -20.31 -12.59 -13.84
CA ALA A 154 -19.67 -13.60 -12.99
C ALA A 154 -18.73 -14.52 -13.78
N GLU A 155 -19.10 -14.90 -15.00
CA GLU A 155 -18.28 -15.72 -15.88
C GLU A 155 -17.04 -14.96 -16.37
N GLN A 156 -17.20 -13.73 -16.86
CA GLN A 156 -16.06 -12.91 -17.27
C GLN A 156 -15.15 -12.52 -16.09
N SER A 157 -15.71 -12.16 -14.94
CA SER A 157 -14.94 -11.86 -13.73
C SER A 157 -14.12 -13.06 -13.25
N GLY A 158 -14.67 -14.28 -13.37
CA GLY A 158 -13.93 -15.48 -13.03
C GLY A 158 -12.78 -15.78 -14.01
N LEU A 159 -12.98 -15.54 -15.31
CA LEU A 159 -11.90 -15.60 -16.28
C LEU A 159 -10.78 -14.61 -15.92
N VAL A 160 -11.14 -13.35 -15.62
CA VAL A 160 -10.21 -12.31 -15.17
C VAL A 160 -9.46 -12.75 -13.92
N ALA A 161 -10.16 -13.33 -12.93
CA ALA A 161 -9.56 -13.80 -11.69
C ALA A 161 -8.47 -14.86 -11.96
N ILE A 162 -8.72 -15.83 -12.84
CA ILE A 162 -7.72 -16.84 -13.22
C ILE A 162 -6.46 -16.17 -13.78
N TRP A 163 -6.62 -15.19 -14.68
CA TRP A 163 -5.49 -14.44 -15.26
C TRP A 163 -4.77 -13.53 -14.25
N MET A 164 -5.39 -13.22 -13.11
CA MET A 164 -4.79 -12.44 -12.03
C MET A 164 -4.08 -13.29 -10.96
N ILE A 165 -4.05 -14.61 -11.08
CA ILE A 165 -3.27 -15.47 -10.17
C ILE A 165 -1.77 -15.05 -10.12
N PRO A 166 -1.09 -14.73 -11.23
CA PRO A 166 0.29 -14.26 -11.15
C PRO A 166 0.42 -12.87 -10.50
N LEU A 167 -0.60 -12.01 -10.58
CA LEU A 167 -0.67 -10.75 -9.84
C LEU A 167 -0.74 -11.02 -8.33
N HIS A 168 -1.57 -11.97 -7.90
CA HIS A 168 -1.67 -12.40 -6.49
C HIS A 168 -0.31 -12.83 -5.92
N PHE A 169 0.45 -13.63 -6.68
CA PHE A 169 1.80 -14.02 -6.25
C PHE A 169 2.81 -12.87 -6.29
N SER A 170 2.61 -11.84 -7.11
CA SER A 170 3.47 -10.65 -7.06
C SER A 170 3.40 -9.96 -5.68
N PHE A 171 2.24 -9.96 -5.03
CA PHE A 171 2.05 -9.35 -3.70
C PHE A 171 2.91 -10.01 -2.62
N VAL A 172 3.10 -11.34 -2.72
CA VAL A 172 3.96 -12.12 -1.82
C VAL A 172 5.36 -11.53 -1.76
N PHE A 173 5.89 -11.08 -2.90
CA PHE A 173 7.23 -10.50 -2.98
C PHE A 173 7.22 -8.99 -2.78
N GLN A 174 6.26 -8.31 -3.40
CA GLN A 174 6.18 -6.86 -3.45
C GLN A 174 6.00 -6.24 -2.07
N PHE A 175 5.08 -6.75 -1.23
CA PHE A 175 4.83 -6.13 0.07
C PHE A 175 6.02 -6.26 1.02
N PRO A 176 6.68 -7.42 1.15
CA PRO A 176 7.88 -7.53 1.96
C PRO A 176 9.06 -6.72 1.43
N LEU A 177 9.30 -6.71 0.10
CA LEU A 177 10.37 -5.89 -0.52
C LEU A 177 10.18 -4.41 -0.25
N GLN A 178 8.95 -3.93 -0.41
CA GLN A 178 8.63 -2.53 -0.16
C GLN A 178 8.93 -2.17 1.30
N ARG A 179 8.48 -2.97 2.27
CA ARG A 179 8.74 -2.70 3.70
C ARG A 179 10.20 -2.85 4.09
N PHE A 180 10.90 -3.81 3.50
CA PHE A 180 12.34 -3.96 3.66
C PHE A 180 13.07 -2.68 3.23
N LEU A 181 12.74 -2.09 2.09
CA LEU A 181 13.33 -0.83 1.64
C LEU A 181 12.84 0.39 2.45
N GLN A 182 11.55 0.45 2.80
CA GLN A 182 10.99 1.57 3.59
C GLN A 182 11.63 1.65 4.98
N SER A 183 11.82 0.53 5.66
CA SER A 183 12.44 0.48 7.00
C SER A 183 13.90 0.97 7.02
N GLN A 184 14.57 0.96 5.86
CA GLN A 184 15.93 1.47 5.66
C GLN A 184 15.96 2.92 5.17
N LEU A 185 14.81 3.61 5.13
CA LEU A 185 14.65 4.96 4.58
C LEU A 185 14.98 5.05 3.08
N LYS A 186 14.95 3.92 2.34
CA LYS A 186 15.20 3.88 0.89
C LYS A 186 13.93 4.15 0.08
N THR A 187 13.08 5.05 0.55
CA THR A 187 11.76 5.35 -0.02
C THR A 187 11.84 6.00 -1.40
N GLY A 188 12.94 6.72 -1.70
CA GLY A 188 13.20 7.26 -3.04
C GLY A 188 13.34 6.18 -4.11
N VAL A 189 13.95 5.03 -3.79
CA VAL A 189 14.08 3.90 -4.72
C VAL A 189 12.70 3.33 -5.06
N ILE A 190 11.87 3.15 -4.05
CA ILE A 190 10.50 2.66 -4.20
C ILE A 190 9.71 3.62 -5.11
N ALA A 191 9.81 4.93 -4.86
CA ALA A 191 9.15 5.93 -5.69
C ALA A 191 9.58 5.86 -7.16
N TRP A 192 10.88 5.78 -7.45
CA TRP A 192 11.37 5.67 -8.83
C TRP A 192 10.92 4.39 -9.52
N VAL A 193 11.01 3.24 -8.84
CA VAL A 193 10.54 1.96 -9.39
C VAL A 193 9.03 2.02 -9.67
N SER A 194 8.25 2.59 -8.76
CA SER A 194 6.80 2.79 -8.95
C SER A 194 6.48 3.74 -10.10
N LEU A 195 7.25 4.81 -10.29
CA LEU A 195 7.09 5.71 -11.44
C LEU A 195 7.36 4.98 -12.76
N VAL A 196 8.46 4.23 -12.83
CA VAL A 196 8.80 3.45 -14.04
C VAL A 196 7.73 2.41 -14.33
N ALA A 197 7.28 1.67 -13.32
CA ALA A 197 6.19 0.70 -13.47
C ALA A 197 4.91 1.35 -13.98
N LEU A 198 4.55 2.54 -13.47
CA LEU A 198 3.38 3.29 -13.92
C LEU A 198 3.51 3.75 -15.38
N ILE A 199 4.65 4.32 -15.77
CA ILE A 199 4.89 4.76 -17.15
C ILE A 199 4.79 3.56 -18.11
N VAL A 200 5.44 2.45 -17.76
CA VAL A 200 5.36 1.22 -18.55
C VAL A 200 3.93 0.72 -18.60
N HIS A 201 3.19 0.74 -17.48
CA HIS A 201 1.79 0.33 -17.42
C HIS A 201 0.90 1.13 -18.36
N VAL A 202 1.02 2.46 -18.36
CA VAL A 202 0.27 3.34 -19.28
C VAL A 202 0.61 2.99 -20.73
N PHE A 203 1.89 2.85 -21.05
CA PHE A 203 2.34 2.55 -22.41
C PHE A 203 1.83 1.20 -22.92
N ILE A 204 2.00 0.13 -22.14
CA ILE A 204 1.57 -1.21 -22.55
C ILE A 204 0.05 -1.33 -22.60
N SER A 205 -0.69 -0.68 -21.70
CA SER A 205 -2.15 -0.67 -21.73
C SER A 205 -2.67 0.09 -22.95
N TRP A 206 -2.08 1.25 -23.26
CA TRP A 206 -2.39 1.94 -24.51
C TRP A 206 -2.09 1.09 -25.75
N PHE A 207 -0.93 0.43 -25.78
CA PHE A 207 -0.52 -0.34 -26.95
C PHE A 207 -1.33 -1.63 -27.14
N PHE A 208 -1.40 -2.49 -26.13
CA PHE A 208 -2.04 -3.81 -26.25
C PHE A 208 -3.57 -3.75 -26.14
N VAL A 209 -4.09 -2.94 -25.22
CA VAL A 209 -5.55 -2.87 -24.99
C VAL A 209 -6.20 -1.94 -26.00
N TYR A 210 -5.70 -0.70 -26.13
CA TYR A 210 -6.37 0.30 -26.96
C TYR A 210 -5.96 0.28 -28.43
N ARG A 211 -4.67 0.15 -28.76
CA ARG A 211 -4.23 0.14 -30.17
C ARG A 211 -4.45 -1.21 -30.85
N LEU A 212 -4.07 -2.30 -30.19
CA LEU A 212 -4.19 -3.64 -30.75
C LEU A 212 -5.54 -4.31 -30.48
N GLN A 213 -6.36 -3.77 -29.57
CA GLN A 213 -7.70 -4.27 -29.26
C GLN A 213 -7.70 -5.76 -28.85
N PHE A 214 -6.69 -6.20 -28.10
CA PHE A 214 -6.56 -7.58 -27.64
C PHE A 214 -7.54 -7.96 -26.51
N GLY A 215 -8.47 -7.07 -26.17
CA GLY A 215 -9.61 -7.35 -25.30
C GLY A 215 -9.27 -7.56 -23.83
N LEU A 216 -10.23 -8.12 -23.09
CA LEU A 216 -10.24 -8.22 -21.62
C LEU A 216 -9.02 -8.94 -21.03
N ILE A 217 -8.56 -10.02 -21.68
CA ILE A 217 -7.40 -10.80 -21.20
C ILE A 217 -6.14 -9.94 -21.23
N SER A 218 -5.96 -9.13 -22.28
CA SER A 218 -4.79 -8.25 -22.38
C SER A 218 -4.76 -7.22 -21.25
N THR A 219 -5.92 -6.68 -20.86
CA THR A 219 -6.08 -5.78 -19.72
C THR A 219 -5.64 -6.43 -18.40
N ALA A 220 -5.98 -7.70 -18.18
CA ALA A 220 -5.51 -8.44 -17.01
C ALA A 220 -4.00 -8.73 -17.05
N VAL A 221 -3.46 -9.06 -18.22
CA VAL A 221 -2.02 -9.35 -18.38
C VAL A 221 -1.15 -8.10 -18.21
N THR A 222 -1.59 -6.92 -18.66
CA THR A 222 -0.81 -5.68 -18.50
C THR A 222 -0.66 -5.29 -17.04
N ILE A 223 -1.71 -5.40 -16.22
CA ILE A 223 -1.61 -5.12 -14.77
C ILE A 223 -0.71 -6.14 -14.07
N VAL A 224 -0.82 -7.43 -14.39
CA VAL A 224 0.07 -8.48 -13.87
C VAL A 224 1.53 -8.12 -14.15
N PHE A 225 1.83 -7.81 -15.41
CA PHE A 225 3.19 -7.46 -15.83
C PHE A 225 3.73 -6.24 -15.08
N SER A 226 2.95 -5.18 -14.95
CA SER A 226 3.36 -3.96 -14.25
C SER A 226 3.63 -4.17 -12.76
N TRP A 227 2.87 -5.04 -12.09
CA TRP A 227 3.16 -5.39 -10.70
C TRP A 227 4.43 -6.21 -10.55
N TRP A 228 4.74 -7.07 -11.52
CA TRP A 228 6.03 -7.77 -11.53
C TRP A 228 7.21 -6.84 -11.80
N ILE A 229 7.04 -5.73 -12.53
CA ILE A 229 8.09 -4.70 -12.65
C ILE A 229 8.45 -4.13 -11.27
N LEU A 230 7.46 -3.91 -10.40
CA LEU A 230 7.73 -3.45 -9.03
C LEU A 230 8.59 -4.46 -8.27
N VAL A 231 8.22 -5.75 -8.34
CA VAL A 231 8.96 -6.84 -7.69
C VAL A 231 10.39 -6.89 -8.21
N TRP A 232 10.57 -6.98 -9.53
CA TRP A 232 11.89 -7.10 -10.14
C TRP A 232 12.75 -5.86 -9.91
N GLY A 233 12.19 -4.66 -9.99
CA GLY A 233 12.92 -3.42 -9.75
C GLY A 233 13.43 -3.31 -8.31
N MET A 234 12.58 -3.60 -7.32
CA MET A 234 12.97 -3.56 -5.91
C MET A 234 13.91 -4.70 -5.53
N LEU A 235 13.70 -5.89 -6.08
CA LEU A 235 14.58 -7.04 -5.87
C LEU A 235 15.95 -6.78 -6.49
N ALA A 236 16.02 -6.35 -7.75
CA ALA A 236 17.26 -6.02 -8.44
C ALA A 236 18.08 -4.99 -7.66
N TYR A 237 17.46 -3.89 -7.22
CA TYR A 237 18.15 -2.92 -6.37
C TYR A 237 18.72 -3.56 -5.09
N SER A 238 17.95 -4.43 -4.43
CA SER A 238 18.37 -5.07 -3.18
C SER A 238 19.53 -6.05 -3.38
N VAL A 239 19.49 -6.88 -4.42
CA VAL A 239 20.48 -7.95 -4.67
C VAL A 239 21.72 -7.44 -5.41
N CYS A 240 21.61 -6.40 -6.25
CA CYS A 240 22.72 -5.83 -7.02
C CYS A 240 23.51 -4.75 -6.25
N GLY A 241 23.58 -4.86 -4.91
CA GLY A 241 24.41 -4.00 -4.08
C GLY A 241 23.76 -2.74 -3.52
N GLY A 242 22.47 -2.50 -3.73
CA GLY A 242 21.75 -1.38 -3.12
C GLY A 242 21.51 -1.54 -1.61
N CYS A 243 21.63 -2.76 -1.07
CA CYS A 243 21.38 -3.10 0.32
C CYS A 243 22.48 -4.00 0.94
N PRO A 244 23.77 -3.60 0.91
CA PRO A 244 24.88 -4.50 1.25
C PRO A 244 24.93 -4.92 2.73
N LEU A 245 24.40 -4.08 3.64
CA LEU A 245 24.38 -4.37 5.08
C LEU A 245 23.17 -5.19 5.53
N THR A 246 22.11 -5.18 4.73
CA THR A 246 20.79 -5.71 5.10
C THR A 246 20.40 -6.91 4.24
N TRP A 247 21.03 -7.08 3.08
CA TRP A 247 20.90 -8.23 2.20
C TRP A 247 22.24 -8.95 2.04
N SER A 248 22.36 -10.13 2.66
CA SER A 248 23.54 -11.00 2.58
C SER A 248 23.27 -12.28 1.75
N GLY A 249 22.24 -12.26 0.90
CA GLY A 249 21.78 -13.45 0.16
C GLY A 249 20.74 -14.30 0.91
N LEU A 250 20.39 -15.43 0.31
CA LEU A 250 19.44 -16.39 0.90
C LEU A 250 20.02 -17.04 2.15
N SER A 251 19.20 -17.18 3.20
CA SER A 251 19.62 -17.73 4.50
C SER A 251 18.67 -18.81 4.98
N THR A 252 19.21 -19.93 5.46
CA THR A 252 18.44 -21.01 6.10
C THR A 252 17.74 -20.53 7.37
N GLN A 253 18.23 -19.44 7.99
CA GLN A 253 17.59 -18.82 9.15
C GLN A 253 16.18 -18.29 8.82
N ALA A 254 15.87 -18.02 7.56
CA ALA A 254 14.52 -17.64 7.13
C ALA A 254 13.45 -18.70 7.47
N PHE A 255 13.85 -19.99 7.54
CA PHE A 255 12.95 -21.10 7.90
C PHE A 255 12.74 -21.27 9.41
N SER A 256 13.51 -20.55 10.24
CA SER A 256 13.33 -20.57 11.69
C SER A 256 12.22 -19.61 12.13
N GLY A 257 11.46 -20.00 13.15
CA GLY A 257 10.45 -19.13 13.77
C GLY A 257 9.26 -18.77 12.87
N LEU A 258 8.98 -19.56 11.83
CA LEU A 258 7.88 -19.32 10.89
C LEU A 258 6.51 -19.27 11.59
N TRP A 259 6.28 -20.15 12.56
CA TRP A 259 5.01 -20.20 13.29
C TRP A 259 4.74 -18.93 14.12
N GLU A 260 5.76 -18.44 14.82
CA GLU A 260 5.63 -17.21 15.61
C GLU A 260 5.47 -15.98 14.72
N PHE A 261 6.21 -15.93 13.60
CA PHE A 261 5.98 -14.89 12.59
C PHE A 261 4.59 -14.98 11.98
N PHE A 262 4.08 -16.20 11.71
CA PHE A 262 2.74 -16.41 11.20
C PHE A 262 1.69 -15.90 12.19
N LYS A 263 1.76 -16.24 13.48
CA LYS A 263 0.81 -15.72 14.49
C LYS A 263 0.81 -14.19 14.52
N LEU A 264 2.00 -13.59 14.56
CA LEU A 264 2.15 -12.13 14.60
C LEU A 264 1.56 -11.48 13.35
N SER A 265 1.93 -11.99 12.17
CA SER A 265 1.44 -11.46 10.89
C SER A 265 -0.04 -11.74 10.68
N ALA A 266 -0.57 -12.87 11.12
CA ALA A 266 -1.99 -13.20 11.00
C ALA A 266 -2.87 -12.21 11.76
N ALA A 267 -2.47 -11.76 12.96
CA ALA A 267 -3.22 -10.74 13.70
C ALA A 267 -3.34 -9.42 12.90
N SER A 268 -2.22 -8.93 12.36
CA SER A 268 -2.22 -7.73 11.49
C SER A 268 -2.93 -7.96 10.15
N GLY A 269 -2.83 -9.16 9.60
CA GLY A 269 -3.52 -9.62 8.40
C GLY A 269 -5.02 -9.55 8.54
N VAL A 270 -5.55 -10.20 9.58
CA VAL A 270 -6.98 -10.24 9.90
C VAL A 270 -7.52 -8.85 10.16
N MET A 271 -6.81 -8.02 10.93
CA MET A 271 -7.21 -6.64 11.19
C MET A 271 -7.38 -5.84 9.89
N LEU A 272 -6.38 -5.84 9.02
CA LEU A 272 -6.42 -5.06 7.78
C LEU A 272 -7.43 -5.64 6.77
N TRP A 273 -7.53 -6.97 6.73
CA TRP A 273 -8.52 -7.68 5.92
C TRP A 273 -9.95 -7.29 6.30
N TYR A 274 -10.28 -7.24 7.60
CA TYR A 274 -11.59 -6.78 8.06
C TYR A 274 -11.89 -5.35 7.61
N VAL A 275 -10.94 -4.43 7.79
CA VAL A 275 -11.12 -3.02 7.40
C VAL A 275 -11.37 -2.88 5.91
N LEU A 276 -10.54 -3.51 5.07
CA LEU A 276 -10.65 -3.39 3.62
C LEU A 276 -11.86 -4.13 3.05
N THR A 277 -12.21 -5.28 3.62
CA THR A 277 -13.43 -6.01 3.22
C THR A 277 -14.67 -5.22 3.61
N PHE A 278 -14.71 -4.62 4.80
CA PHE A 278 -15.80 -3.74 5.24
C PHE A 278 -15.97 -2.54 4.30
N LEU A 279 -14.89 -1.86 3.93
CA LEU A 279 -14.93 -0.75 2.98
C LEU A 279 -15.41 -1.20 1.59
N SER A 280 -14.98 -2.38 1.14
CA SER A 280 -15.39 -2.94 -0.15
C SER A 280 -16.89 -3.27 -0.16
N ILE A 281 -17.39 -3.91 0.90
CA ILE A 281 -18.82 -4.19 1.08
C ILE A 281 -19.62 -2.88 1.16
N ALA A 282 -19.18 -1.91 1.95
CA ALA A 282 -19.85 -0.61 2.06
C ALA A 282 -19.91 0.11 0.70
N SER A 283 -18.86 0.03 -0.11
CA SER A 283 -18.85 0.61 -1.46
C SER A 283 -19.80 -0.12 -2.43
N LEU A 284 -19.96 -1.44 -2.29
CA LEU A 284 -20.94 -2.22 -3.04
C LEU A 284 -22.37 -1.81 -2.66
N PHE A 285 -22.63 -1.64 -1.36
CA PHE A 285 -23.93 -1.17 -0.86
C PHE A 285 -24.25 0.24 -1.35
N LEU A 286 -23.30 1.17 -1.31
CA LEU A 286 -23.49 2.54 -1.82
C LEU A 286 -23.83 2.55 -3.32
N LYS A 287 -23.12 1.76 -4.14
CA LYS A 287 -23.46 1.62 -5.57
C LYS A 287 -24.85 1.02 -5.80
N CYS A 288 -25.26 0.06 -4.96
CA CYS A 288 -26.60 -0.51 -5.03
C CYS A 288 -27.68 0.54 -4.68
N VAL A 289 -27.38 1.43 -3.71
CA VAL A 289 -28.26 2.55 -3.35
C VAL A 289 -28.34 3.57 -4.49
N ASP A 290 -27.22 4.00 -5.06
CA ASP A 290 -27.20 4.95 -6.19
C ASP A 290 -27.97 4.42 -7.40
N LEU A 291 -27.77 3.14 -7.74
CA LEU A 291 -28.51 2.49 -8.82
C LEU A 291 -30.01 2.42 -8.52
N SER A 292 -30.40 2.14 -7.28
CA SER A 292 -31.80 2.14 -6.87
C SER A 292 -32.44 3.53 -6.94
N ILE A 293 -31.68 4.58 -6.63
CA ILE A 293 -32.11 5.98 -6.73
C ILE A 293 -32.30 6.36 -8.20
N GLN A 294 -31.34 6.05 -9.08
CA GLN A 294 -31.47 6.31 -10.52
C GLN A 294 -32.63 5.55 -11.17
N LEU A 295 -32.90 4.32 -10.73
CA LEU A 295 -34.06 3.57 -11.20
C LEU A 295 -35.38 4.18 -10.72
N MET A 296 -35.43 4.69 -9.48
CA MET A 296 -36.61 5.43 -8.98
C MET A 296 -36.82 6.76 -9.72
N GLU A 297 -35.76 7.54 -9.96
CA GLU A 297 -35.86 8.80 -10.72
C GLU A 297 -36.34 8.57 -12.15
N ASN A 298 -35.83 7.54 -12.82
CA ASN A 298 -36.27 7.17 -14.17
C ASN A 298 -37.72 6.63 -14.19
N ALA A 299 -38.16 5.95 -13.13
CA ALA A 299 -39.54 5.48 -13.00
C ALA A 299 -40.55 6.59 -12.71
N HIS A 300 -40.11 7.73 -12.17
CA HIS A 300 -40.95 8.92 -11.95
C HIS A 300 -41.03 9.85 -13.18
N LEU A 301 -40.22 9.60 -14.22
CA LEU A 301 -40.21 10.35 -15.48
C LEU A 301 -40.98 9.65 -16.63
N VAL A 302 -41.66 8.53 -16.35
CA VAL A 302 -42.57 7.79 -17.26
C VAL A 302 -43.99 7.89 -16.74
#